data_AF-A0AAX1N1D0-F1
#
_entry.id   AF-A0AAX1N1D0-F1
#
_cell.length_a   1.000
_cell.length_b   1.000
_cell.length_c   1.000
_cell.angle_alpha   90.00
_cell.angle_beta   90.00
_cell.angle_gamma   90.00
#
_symmetry.space_group_name_H-M   'P 1'
#
loop_
_entity.id
_entity.type
_entity.pdbx_description
1 polymer ?
#
loop_
_entity_poly.entity_id
_entity_poly.type
_entity_poly.pdbx_seq_one_letter_code
_entity_poly.pdbx_strand_id
1 'polypeptide(L)'
;MFLLFGSTLAHAQYYDDEQMIEDPLVKPHIWSQLKENPTDENLWVMYFGKDLFDITAEEYQLYEILKKDLLNADKDFQAQQEQAKINRALSRAQVTQTEYEDWTRNINLNFGQIELYFTDKFSELGSEYVPYSELYEEGEYNLTQWVDEHESRLKELQDLQAINNGDY
;
A
#
# COMPACT_ATOMS: atom_id res chain seq x y z
N MET A 1 6.79 71.07 21.75
CA MET A 1 6.68 70.12 22.88
C MET A 1 6.15 68.81 22.30
N PHE A 2 6.90 67.72 22.49
CA PHE A 2 6.60 66.33 22.05
C PHE A 2 5.22 65.87 22.61
N LEU A 3 4.46 64.98 21.96
CA LEU A 3 4.69 63.53 21.97
C LEU A 3 3.97 62.79 20.82
N LEU A 4 4.73 61.86 20.21
CA LEU A 4 4.28 60.70 19.42
C LEU A 4 3.61 59.65 20.32
N PHE A 5 2.84 58.74 19.71
CA PHE A 5 2.50 57.34 20.07
C PHE A 5 1.05 57.10 19.60
N GLY A 6 0.68 56.10 18.82
CA GLY A 6 1.33 54.91 18.29
C GLY A 6 0.21 54.05 17.69
N SER A 7 0.50 53.31 16.61
CA SER A 7 -0.36 52.32 15.93
C SER A 7 -1.00 51.33 16.93
N THR A 8 -2.16 50.71 16.65
CA THR A 8 -2.23 49.43 15.90
C THR A 8 -3.61 49.14 15.27
N LEU A 9 -3.58 48.87 13.95
CA LEU A 9 -4.41 47.87 13.24
C LEU A 9 -4.26 46.49 13.93
N ALA A 10 -5.07 45.44 13.76
CA ALA A 10 -6.29 45.09 13.07
C ALA A 10 -6.65 43.64 13.49
N HIS A 11 -7.92 43.27 13.36
CA HIS A 11 -8.50 41.95 13.03
C HIS A 11 -7.72 40.64 13.33
N ALA A 12 -8.37 39.74 14.07
CA ALA A 12 -8.27 38.28 13.88
C ALA A 12 -9.59 37.69 14.39
N GLN A 13 -10.61 37.54 13.54
CA GLN A 13 -10.88 36.42 12.62
C GLN A 13 -11.15 35.09 13.36
N TYR A 14 -12.38 34.61 13.14
CA TYR A 14 -12.96 33.33 13.52
C TYR A 14 -12.05 32.16 13.15
N TYR A 15 -12.01 31.12 13.99
CA TYR A 15 -11.39 29.84 13.62
C TYR A 15 -12.35 28.67 13.82
N ASP A 16 -12.29 27.79 12.82
CA ASP A 16 -13.09 26.63 12.48
C ASP A 16 -12.41 25.34 12.98
N ASP A 17 -13.21 24.30 13.24
CA ASP A 17 -12.86 23.07 13.98
C ASP A 17 -12.03 22.06 13.16
N GLU A 18 -10.76 22.35 12.82
CA GLU A 18 -9.76 21.35 12.34
C GLU A 18 -8.32 21.81 12.64
N GLN A 19 -7.94 21.99 13.91
CA GLN A 19 -6.63 22.58 14.25
C GLN A 19 -5.51 21.54 14.35
N MET A 20 -4.75 21.38 13.25
CA MET A 20 -3.29 21.20 13.35
C MET A 20 -2.75 22.16 14.41
N ILE A 21 -1.84 21.74 15.30
CA ILE A 21 -1.28 22.63 16.35
C ILE A 21 -0.79 23.92 15.69
N GLU A 22 -1.61 24.95 15.84
CA GLU A 22 -1.30 26.32 15.44
C GLU A 22 -0.11 26.71 16.29
N ASP A 23 0.96 27.11 15.61
CA ASP A 23 2.20 27.60 16.19
C ASP A 23 1.94 28.52 17.40
N PRO A 24 2.07 28.00 18.63
CA PRO A 24 1.58 28.70 19.82
C PRO A 24 2.37 29.96 20.15
N LEU A 25 3.59 30.11 19.63
CA LEU A 25 4.43 31.29 19.82
C LEU A 25 4.55 32.15 18.55
N VAL A 26 3.80 31.81 17.49
CA VAL A 26 3.76 32.54 16.21
C VAL A 26 5.16 32.72 15.60
N LYS A 27 5.99 31.68 15.67
CA LYS A 27 7.31 31.56 15.02
C LYS A 27 7.31 30.43 13.97
N PRO A 28 6.64 30.62 12.81
CA PRO A 28 6.28 29.49 11.94
C PRO A 28 7.48 28.83 11.28
N HIS A 29 8.54 29.61 11.06
CA HIS A 29 9.78 29.11 10.48
C HIS A 29 10.50 28.13 11.42
N ILE A 30 10.61 28.47 12.71
CA ILE A 30 11.27 27.61 13.71
C ILE A 30 10.34 26.44 14.06
N TRP A 31 9.03 26.69 14.13
CA TRP A 31 8.03 25.64 14.37
C TRP A 31 8.04 24.55 13.30
N SER A 32 8.19 24.93 12.02
CA SER A 32 8.34 23.94 10.93
C SER A 32 9.57 23.06 11.11
N GLN A 33 10.70 23.64 11.54
CA GLN A 33 11.93 22.87 11.78
C GLN A 33 11.79 21.95 13.00
N LEU A 34 11.07 22.38 14.04
CA LEU A 34 10.74 21.55 15.20
C LEU A 34 9.82 20.37 14.84
N LYS A 35 8.90 20.53 13.88
CA LYS A 35 8.08 19.41 13.38
C LYS A 35 8.92 18.32 12.70
N GLU A 36 10.03 18.71 12.06
CA GLU A 36 10.96 17.78 11.41
C GLU A 36 11.95 17.17 12.40
N ASN A 37 12.41 17.94 13.40
CA ASN A 37 13.37 17.49 14.40
C ASN A 37 13.00 18.02 15.80
N PRO A 38 12.03 17.38 16.49
CA PRO A 38 11.55 17.82 17.80
C PRO A 38 12.55 17.53 18.94
N THR A 39 13.68 16.88 18.64
CA THR A 39 14.72 16.58 19.63
C THR A 39 15.84 17.62 19.67
N ASP A 40 15.87 18.58 18.74
CA ASP A 40 16.92 19.60 18.68
C ASP A 40 16.67 20.70 19.73
N GLU A 41 17.44 20.66 20.81
CA GLU A 41 17.36 21.63 21.91
C GLU A 41 17.68 23.06 21.46
N ASN A 42 18.53 23.26 20.44
CA ASN A 42 18.83 24.60 19.94
C ASN A 42 17.62 25.22 19.24
N LEU A 43 16.85 24.40 18.51
CA LEU A 43 15.59 24.87 17.89
C LEU A 43 14.59 25.28 18.96
N TRP A 44 14.51 24.54 20.08
CA TRP A 44 13.67 24.90 21.21
C TRP A 44 14.12 26.20 21.89
N VAL A 45 15.42 26.39 22.10
CA VAL A 45 15.98 27.67 22.61
C VAL A 45 15.63 28.84 21.68
N MET A 46 15.75 28.68 20.36
CA MET A 46 15.35 29.71 19.40
C MET A 46 13.84 29.97 19.41
N TYR A 47 13.06 28.90 19.58
CA TYR A 47 11.60 28.96 19.61
C TYR A 47 11.07 29.68 20.85
N PHE A 48 11.65 29.45 22.03
CA PHE A 48 11.32 30.20 23.25
C PHE A 48 12.06 31.55 23.35
N GLY A 49 13.13 31.74 22.57
CA GLY A 49 13.94 32.97 22.53
C GLY A 49 14.80 33.19 23.78
N LYS A 50 14.95 32.16 24.62
CA LYS A 50 15.77 32.16 25.84
C LYS A 50 16.22 30.74 26.14
N ASP A 51 17.18 30.61 27.04
CA ASP A 51 17.67 29.30 27.49
C ASP A 51 16.54 28.51 28.17
N LEU A 52 16.47 27.20 27.92
CA LEU A 52 15.44 26.32 28.50
C LEU A 52 15.57 26.19 30.02
N PHE A 53 16.71 26.53 30.61
CA PHE A 53 16.89 26.62 32.06
C PHE A 53 16.38 27.95 32.65
N ASP A 54 16.14 28.95 31.80
CA ASP A 54 15.72 30.31 32.19
C ASP A 54 14.23 30.58 31.90
N ILE A 55 13.49 29.61 31.35
CA ILE A 55 12.03 29.72 31.12
C ILE A 55 11.23 29.61 32.41
N THR A 56 10.00 30.16 32.43
CA THR A 56 9.11 30.03 33.59
C THR A 56 8.57 28.61 33.73
N ALA A 57 7.97 28.30 34.88
CA ALA A 57 7.34 27.00 35.10
C ALA A 57 6.22 26.72 34.08
N GLU A 58 5.45 27.74 33.71
CA GLU A 58 4.38 27.65 32.71
C GLU A 58 4.95 27.42 31.29
N GLU A 59 6.03 28.12 30.93
CA GLU A 59 6.72 27.94 29.65
C GLU A 59 7.35 26.55 29.55
N TYR A 60 7.89 26.02 30.64
CA TYR A 60 8.42 24.65 30.70
C TYR A 60 7.33 23.60 30.50
N GLN A 61 6.15 23.78 31.12
CA GLN A 61 5.00 22.88 30.87
C GLN A 61 4.59 22.90 29.40
N LEU A 62 4.54 24.08 28.78
CA LEU A 62 4.25 24.21 27.35
C LEU A 62 5.31 23.49 26.50
N TYR A 63 6.60 23.66 26.80
CA TYR A 63 7.69 22.95 26.12
C TYR A 63 7.51 21.42 26.17
N GLU A 64 7.24 20.86 27.34
CA GLU A 64 7.06 19.41 27.51
C GLU A 64 5.84 18.88 26.74
N ILE A 65 4.72 19.62 26.74
CA ILE A 65 3.52 19.27 25.98
C ILE A 65 3.84 19.25 24.49
N LEU A 66 4.40 20.34 23.95
CA LEU A 66 4.70 20.45 22.52
C LEU A 66 5.72 19.40 22.07
N LYS A 67 6.78 19.17 22.86
CA LYS A 67 7.79 18.16 22.55
C LYS A 67 7.18 16.77 22.52
N LYS A 68 6.35 16.43 23.51
CA LYS A 68 5.67 15.14 23.56
C LYS A 68 4.74 14.95 22.36
N ASP A 69 3.97 15.97 22.01
CA ASP A 69 3.02 15.88 20.90
C ASP A 69 3.72 15.73 19.55
N LEU A 70 4.78 16.50 19.30
CA LEU A 70 5.59 16.35 18.07
C LEU A 70 6.23 14.97 17.97
N LEU A 71 6.73 14.41 19.08
CA LEU A 71 7.29 13.06 19.12
C LEU A 71 6.24 11.96 18.91
N ASN A 72 5.01 12.17 19.36
CA ASN A 72 3.93 11.20 19.16
C ASN A 72 3.37 11.28 17.74
N ALA A 73 3.28 12.48 17.16
CA ALA A 73 2.80 12.68 15.80
C ALA A 73 3.64 11.91 14.76
N ASP A 74 4.97 11.89 14.89
CA ASP A 74 5.82 11.07 14.01
C ASP A 74 5.54 9.57 14.21
N LYS A 75 5.47 9.08 15.46
CA LYS A 75 5.18 7.67 15.74
C LYS A 75 3.84 7.21 15.16
N ASP A 76 2.79 8.02 15.33
CA ASP A 76 1.46 7.70 14.81
C ASP A 76 1.47 7.67 13.28
N PHE A 77 2.18 8.59 12.64
CA PHE A 77 2.35 8.60 11.19
C PHE A 77 3.11 7.37 10.70
N GLN A 78 4.21 6.99 11.35
CA GLN A 78 4.95 5.77 11.01
C GLN A 78 4.08 4.52 11.18
N ALA A 79 3.36 4.42 12.29
CA ALA A 79 2.45 3.30 12.56
C ALA A 79 1.33 3.19 11.52
N GLN A 80 0.74 4.32 11.12
CA GLN A 80 -0.26 4.35 10.05
C GLN A 80 0.31 3.89 8.71
N GLN A 81 1.53 4.32 8.35
CA GLN A 81 2.18 3.85 7.13
C GLN A 81 2.44 2.35 7.15
N GLU A 82 2.91 1.82 8.27
CA GLU A 82 3.17 0.39 8.42
C GLU A 82 1.87 -0.42 8.33
N GLN A 83 0.82 0.01 9.03
CA GLN A 83 -0.49 -0.61 8.94
C GLN A 83 -1.06 -0.56 7.52
N ALA A 84 -0.89 0.56 6.80
CA ALA A 84 -1.32 0.69 5.41
C ALA A 84 -0.56 -0.27 4.48
N LYS A 85 0.74 -0.51 4.71
CA LYS A 85 1.53 -1.51 3.97
C LYS A 85 1.02 -2.92 4.25
N ILE A 86 0.77 -3.26 5.51
CA ILE A 86 0.22 -4.55 5.91
C ILE A 86 -1.15 -4.77 5.25
N ASN A 87 -2.05 -3.80 5.34
CA ASN A 87 -3.38 -3.90 4.75
C ASN A 87 -3.31 -4.11 3.23
N ARG A 88 -2.44 -3.36 2.53
CA ARG A 88 -2.24 -3.56 1.09
C ARG A 88 -1.71 -4.96 0.75
N ALA A 89 -0.77 -5.48 1.54
CA ALA A 89 -0.23 -6.82 1.34
C ALA A 89 -1.30 -7.90 1.57
N LEU A 90 -2.10 -7.77 2.64
CA LEU A 90 -3.20 -8.68 2.95
C LEU A 90 -4.28 -8.66 1.88
N SER A 91 -4.70 -7.47 1.42
CA SER A 91 -5.69 -7.37 0.34
C SER A 91 -5.19 -8.00 -0.96
N ARG A 92 -3.91 -7.82 -1.33
CA ARG A 92 -3.34 -8.49 -2.51
C ARG A 92 -3.34 -10.01 -2.36
N ALA A 93 -2.89 -10.52 -1.22
CA ALA A 93 -2.88 -11.95 -0.95
C ALA A 93 -4.30 -12.56 -1.00
N GLN A 94 -5.28 -11.87 -0.43
CA GLN A 94 -6.69 -12.29 -0.48
C GLN A 94 -7.24 -12.31 -1.91
N VAL A 95 -6.98 -11.26 -2.70
CA VAL A 95 -7.41 -11.22 -4.11
C VAL A 95 -6.82 -12.41 -4.88
N THR A 96 -5.51 -12.66 -4.76
CA THR A 96 -4.87 -13.80 -5.42
C THR A 96 -5.46 -15.14 -4.97
N GLN A 97 -5.78 -15.29 -3.69
CA GLN A 97 -6.43 -16.49 -3.20
C GLN A 97 -7.83 -16.67 -3.77
N THR A 98 -8.66 -15.61 -3.78
CA THR A 98 -10.01 -15.67 -4.35
C THR A 98 -9.98 -15.94 -5.86
N GLU A 99 -9.05 -15.32 -6.60
CA GLU A 99 -8.87 -15.58 -8.03
C GLU A 99 -8.50 -17.05 -8.30
N TYR A 100 -7.59 -17.63 -7.52
CA TYR A 100 -7.22 -19.04 -7.65
C TYR A 100 -8.37 -19.99 -7.31
N GLU A 101 -9.14 -19.69 -6.26
CA GLU A 101 -10.31 -20.47 -5.86
C GLU A 101 -11.42 -20.42 -6.93
N ASP A 102 -11.67 -19.24 -7.51
CA ASP A 102 -12.66 -19.06 -8.57
C ASP A 102 -12.22 -19.75 -9.88
N TRP A 103 -10.93 -19.65 -10.24
CA TRP A 103 -10.36 -20.37 -11.37
C TRP A 103 -10.50 -21.88 -11.20
N THR A 104 -10.08 -22.42 -10.05
CA THR A 104 -10.19 -23.84 -9.72
C THR A 104 -11.65 -24.29 -9.75
N ARG A 105 -12.57 -23.49 -9.21
CA ARG A 105 -14.02 -23.80 -9.25
C ARG A 105 -14.53 -23.84 -10.68
N ASN A 106 -14.13 -22.90 -11.52
CA ASN A 106 -14.54 -22.84 -12.92
C ASN A 106 -14.05 -24.08 -13.69
N ILE A 107 -12.78 -24.47 -13.53
CA ILE A 107 -12.24 -25.69 -14.11
C ILE A 107 -13.06 -26.90 -13.68
N ASN A 108 -13.30 -27.08 -12.37
CA ASN A 108 -14.05 -28.23 -11.88
C ASN A 108 -15.47 -28.31 -12.47
N LEU A 109 -16.16 -27.17 -12.60
CA LEU A 109 -17.52 -27.13 -13.13
C LEU A 109 -17.58 -27.38 -14.64
N ASN A 110 -16.56 -26.98 -15.38
CA ASN A 110 -16.53 -27.01 -16.84
C ASN A 110 -15.58 -28.05 -17.41
N PHE A 111 -14.99 -28.92 -16.57
CA PHE A 111 -13.90 -29.81 -16.96
C PHE A 111 -14.21 -30.62 -18.22
N GLY A 112 -15.39 -31.23 -18.32
CA GLY A 112 -15.74 -32.02 -19.51
C GLY A 112 -15.75 -31.21 -20.82
N GLN A 113 -16.10 -29.92 -20.77
CA GLN A 113 -16.02 -29.05 -21.97
C GLN A 113 -14.57 -28.66 -22.28
N ILE A 114 -13.78 -28.40 -21.24
CA ILE A 114 -12.35 -28.10 -21.36
C ILE A 114 -11.60 -29.30 -21.97
N GLU A 115 -11.95 -30.50 -21.52
CA GLU A 115 -11.39 -31.75 -22.02
C GLU A 115 -11.69 -31.98 -23.50
N LEU A 116 -12.96 -31.78 -23.90
CA LEU A 116 -13.36 -31.85 -25.31
C LEU A 116 -12.61 -30.83 -26.17
N TYR A 117 -12.44 -29.61 -25.68
CA TYR A 117 -11.65 -28.59 -26.37
C TYR A 117 -10.21 -29.05 -26.63
N PHE A 118 -9.53 -29.62 -25.63
CA PHE A 118 -8.18 -30.14 -25.82
C PHE A 118 -8.15 -31.35 -26.76
N THR A 119 -9.13 -32.25 -26.66
CA THR A 119 -9.27 -33.40 -27.56
C THR A 119 -9.29 -32.94 -29.02
N ASP A 120 -10.14 -31.97 -29.35
CA ASP A 120 -10.27 -31.42 -30.69
C ASP A 120 -8.95 -30.78 -31.14
N LYS A 121 -8.32 -29.96 -30.28
CA LYS A 121 -7.08 -29.25 -30.61
C LYS A 121 -5.89 -30.17 -30.81
N PHE A 122 -5.74 -31.21 -30.00
CA PHE A 122 -4.69 -32.20 -30.20
C PHE A 122 -4.93 -33.03 -31.46
N SER A 123 -6.19 -33.36 -31.76
CA SER A 123 -6.56 -34.07 -32.99
C SER A 123 -6.24 -33.26 -34.25
N GLU A 124 -6.54 -31.96 -34.26
CA GLU A 124 -6.16 -31.02 -35.34
C GLU A 124 -4.64 -31.01 -35.60
N LEU A 125 -3.85 -31.16 -34.54
CA LEU A 125 -2.37 -31.17 -34.60
C LEU A 125 -1.80 -32.57 -34.85
N GLY A 126 -2.65 -33.58 -35.09
CA GLY A 126 -2.23 -34.95 -35.38
C GLY A 126 -1.76 -35.75 -34.16
N SER A 127 -2.06 -35.29 -32.94
CA SER A 127 -1.80 -36.01 -31.70
C SER A 127 -3.02 -36.82 -31.29
N GLU A 128 -2.84 -38.11 -31.04
CA GLU A 128 -3.87 -38.93 -30.40
C GLU A 128 -4.06 -38.44 -28.95
N TYR A 129 -5.33 -38.30 -28.54
CA TYR A 129 -5.73 -37.84 -27.22
C TYR A 129 -6.37 -38.99 -26.44
N VAL A 130 -5.94 -39.19 -25.19
CA VAL A 130 -6.51 -40.18 -24.26
C VAL A 130 -7.30 -39.42 -23.19
N PRO A 131 -8.59 -39.75 -22.98
CA PRO A 131 -9.41 -39.10 -21.97
C PRO A 131 -8.84 -39.18 -20.56
N TYR A 132 -9.08 -38.15 -19.77
CA TYR A 132 -8.67 -38.01 -18.38
C TYR A 132 -9.11 -39.21 -17.54
N SER A 133 -10.37 -39.64 -17.69
CA SER A 133 -10.95 -40.78 -16.96
C SER A 133 -10.31 -42.13 -17.27
N GLU A 134 -9.56 -42.24 -18.38
CA GLU A 134 -8.83 -43.46 -18.75
C GLU A 134 -7.42 -43.50 -18.14
N LEU A 135 -6.84 -42.34 -17.83
CA LEU A 135 -5.49 -42.21 -17.26
C LEU A 135 -5.48 -42.10 -15.75
N TYR A 136 -6.50 -41.44 -15.18
CA TYR A 136 -6.57 -41.14 -13.76
C TYR A 136 -7.91 -41.63 -13.21
N GLU A 137 -7.86 -42.33 -12.09
CA GLU A 137 -9.08 -42.64 -11.33
C GLU A 137 -9.72 -41.33 -10.86
N GLU A 138 -11.06 -41.33 -10.76
CA GLU A 138 -11.85 -40.11 -10.51
C GLU A 138 -11.41 -39.43 -9.20
N GLY A 139 -10.87 -38.22 -9.29
CA GLY A 139 -10.40 -37.42 -8.16
C GLY A 139 -8.94 -37.64 -7.73
N GLU A 140 -8.18 -38.56 -8.34
CA GLU A 140 -6.77 -38.82 -7.98
C GLU A 140 -5.80 -37.75 -8.52
N TYR A 141 -6.20 -36.97 -9.53
CA TYR A 141 -5.35 -35.96 -10.16
C TYR A 141 -6.00 -34.57 -10.16
N ASN A 142 -5.18 -33.52 -9.99
CA ASN A 142 -5.67 -32.15 -9.85
C ASN A 142 -6.09 -31.61 -11.23
N LEU A 143 -7.38 -31.30 -11.40
CA LEU A 143 -7.92 -30.83 -12.68
C LEU A 143 -7.31 -29.49 -13.12
N THR A 144 -6.99 -28.58 -12.19
CA THR A 144 -6.31 -27.32 -12.51
C THR A 144 -4.92 -27.59 -13.09
N GLN A 145 -4.14 -28.44 -12.43
CA GLN A 145 -2.83 -28.85 -12.92
C GLN A 145 -2.94 -29.53 -14.29
N TRP A 146 -3.93 -30.40 -14.47
CA TRP A 146 -4.16 -31.07 -15.75
C TRP A 146 -4.40 -30.07 -16.88
N VAL A 147 -5.24 -29.05 -16.65
CA VAL A 147 -5.51 -27.99 -17.62
C VAL A 147 -4.24 -27.19 -17.92
N ASP A 148 -3.48 -26.77 -16.91
CA ASP A 148 -2.25 -25.99 -17.08
C ASP A 148 -1.20 -26.76 -17.92
N GLU A 149 -1.06 -28.06 -17.68
CA GLU A 149 -0.17 -28.94 -18.45
C GLU A 149 -0.63 -29.10 -19.91
N HIS A 150 -1.93 -29.22 -20.13
CA HIS A 150 -2.49 -29.35 -21.49
C HIS A 150 -2.43 -28.04 -22.28
N GLU A 151 -2.62 -26.88 -21.64
CA GLU A 151 -2.37 -25.58 -22.26
C GLU A 151 -0.91 -25.44 -22.68
N SER A 152 0.03 -25.80 -21.81
CA SER A 152 1.46 -25.73 -22.08
C SER A 152 1.85 -26.64 -23.24
N ARG A 153 1.40 -27.89 -23.23
CA ARG A 153 1.65 -28.85 -24.32
C ARG A 153 1.02 -28.41 -25.64
N LEU A 154 -0.19 -27.87 -25.61
CA LEU A 154 -0.86 -27.38 -26.82
C LEU A 154 -0.07 -26.22 -27.44
N LYS A 155 0.39 -25.28 -26.61
CA LYS A 155 1.23 -24.17 -27.05
C LYS A 155 2.54 -24.65 -27.68
N GLU A 156 3.24 -25.60 -27.07
CA GLU A 156 4.47 -26.17 -27.63
C GLU A 156 4.23 -26.81 -29.01
N LEU A 157 3.13 -27.54 -29.19
CA LEU A 157 2.79 -28.14 -30.49
C LEU A 157 2.45 -27.09 -31.55
N GLN A 158 1.74 -26.03 -31.17
CA GLN A 158 1.43 -24.91 -32.06
C GLN A 158 2.70 -24.19 -32.49
N ASP A 159 3.60 -23.90 -31.55
CA ASP A 159 4.89 -23.28 -31.83
C ASP A 159 5.67 -24.16 -32.80
N LEU A 160 5.78 -25.47 -32.55
CA LEU A 160 6.43 -26.46 -33.43
C LEU A 160 5.82 -26.50 -34.85
N GLN A 161 4.50 -26.43 -34.98
CA GLN A 161 3.85 -26.36 -36.28
C GLN A 161 4.19 -25.06 -37.02
N ALA A 162 4.19 -23.91 -36.33
CA ALA A 162 4.55 -22.63 -36.92
C ALA A 162 5.99 -22.65 -37.47
N ILE A 163 6.93 -23.27 -36.73
CA ILE A 163 8.31 -23.49 -37.20
C ILE A 163 8.32 -24.26 -38.51
N ASN A 164 7.60 -25.39 -38.55
CA ASN A 164 7.60 -26.31 -39.67
C ASN A 164 6.92 -25.73 -40.91
N ASN A 165 5.96 -24.83 -40.72
CA ASN A 165 5.24 -24.15 -41.79
C ASN A 165 5.95 -22.89 -42.31
N GLY A 166 7.02 -22.46 -41.66
CA GLY A 166 7.82 -21.30 -42.09
C GLY A 166 7.19 -19.94 -41.76
N ASP A 167 6.20 -19.91 -40.87
CA ASP A 167 5.55 -18.69 -40.39
C ASP A 167 6.32 -18.16 -39.16
N TYR A 168 7.37 -17.37 -39.43
CA TYR A 168 8.13 -16.63 -38.42
C TYR A 168 8.31 -15.16 -38.80
#